data_AF-G2EAG4-F1
#
_entry.id   AF-G2EAG4-F1
#
_cell.length_a   1.000
_cell.length_b   1.000
_cell.length_c   1.000
_cell.angle_alpha   90.00
_cell.angle_beta   90.00
_cell.angle_gamma   90.00
#
_symmetry.space_group_name_H-M   'P 1'
#
loop_
_entity.id
_entity.type
_entity.pdbx_description
1 polymer ?
#
loop_
_entity_poly.entity_id
_entity_poly.type
_entity_poly.pdbx_seq_one_letter_code
_entity_poly.pdbx_strand_id
1 'polypeptide(L)'
;MKNRTLLFTLLFFLGSYVTFACDVCKKDQPKGFENITHGAGPSGDFDYIIIWSAIIIVGFTLFYSAKYLIKPKETNPDHIKNIVRNEGF
;
A
#
# COMPACT_ATOMS: atom_id res chain seq x y z
N MET A 1 2.33 22.95 22.25
CA MET A 1 2.15 21.97 21.14
C MET A 1 3.28 20.95 21.09
N LYS A 2 4.56 21.36 21.12
CA LYS A 2 5.75 20.48 21.12
C LYS A 2 5.69 19.30 22.11
N ASN A 3 5.26 19.54 23.35
CA ASN A 3 5.20 18.50 24.39
C ASN A 3 4.07 17.46 24.14
N ARG A 4 2.97 17.88 23.50
CA ARG A 4 1.90 16.97 23.09
C ARG A 4 2.33 16.14 21.89
N THR A 5 3.01 16.75 20.91
CA THR A 5 3.59 16.05 19.77
C THR A 5 4.59 14.99 20.22
N LEU A 6 5.51 15.32 21.15
CA LEU A 6 6.47 14.35 21.70
C LEU A 6 5.78 13.18 22.42
N LEU A 7 4.71 13.45 23.17
CA LEU A 7 3.92 12.40 23.83
C LEU A 7 3.25 11.47 22.80
N PHE A 8 2.67 12.02 21.73
CA PHE A 8 2.09 11.22 20.65
C PHE A 8 3.14 10.40 19.89
N THR A 9 4.31 10.98 19.62
CA THR A 9 5.42 10.26 19.00
C THR A 9 5.90 9.11 19.88
N LEU A 10 6.05 9.34 21.18
CA LEU A 10 6.44 8.30 22.14
C LEU A 10 5.42 7.17 22.22
N LEU A 11 4.13 7.49 22.30
CA LEU A 11 3.05 6.50 22.32
C LEU A 11 2.97 5.69 21.02
N PHE A 12 3.21 6.32 19.87
CA PHE A 12 3.27 5.64 18.57
C PHE A 12 4.40 4.60 18.52
N PHE A 13 5.61 4.96 18.97
CA PHE A 13 6.73 4.02 19.00
C PHE A 13 6.53 2.91 20.03
N LEU A 14 5.96 3.18 21.20
CA LEU A 14 5.65 2.15 22.20
C LEU A 14 4.58 1.15 21.71
N GLY A 15 3.57 1.63 20.96
CA GLY A 15 2.54 0.77 20.38
C GLY A 15 3.05 -0.16 19.27
N SER A 16 4.12 0.22 18.57
CA SER A 16 4.69 -0.58 17.48
C SER A 16 5.31 -1.91 17.92
N TYR A 17 5.66 -2.09 19.21
CA TYR A 17 6.19 -3.37 19.70
C TYR A 17 5.12 -4.48 19.78
N VAL A 18 3.84 -4.11 19.85
CA VAL A 18 2.72 -5.07 19.90
C VAL A 18 2.41 -5.66 18.52
N THR A 19 3.05 -5.17 17.44
CA THR A 19 2.81 -5.66 16.07
C THR A 19 3.71 -6.84 15.68
N PHE A 20 4.65 -7.28 16.54
CA PHE A 20 5.44 -8.47 16.25
C PHE A 20 4.59 -9.74 16.42
N ALA A 21 4.65 -10.63 15.43
CA ALA A 21 3.92 -11.90 15.47
C ALA A 21 4.43 -12.78 16.62
N CYS A 22 3.53 -13.33 17.44
CA CYS A 22 3.88 -14.39 18.37
C CYS A 22 4.20 -15.69 17.62
N ASP A 23 4.78 -16.69 18.28
CA ASP A 23 5.19 -17.95 17.64
C ASP A 23 4.03 -18.66 16.93
N VAL A 24 2.82 -18.57 17.47
CA VAL A 24 1.60 -19.14 16.86
C VAL A 24 1.26 -18.37 15.57
N CYS A 25 1.20 -17.03 15.64
CA CYS A 25 0.95 -16.21 14.46
C CYS A 25 2.02 -16.42 13.37
N LYS A 26 3.27 -16.64 13.76
CA LYS A 26 4.37 -16.93 12.84
C LYS A 26 4.22 -18.29 12.15
N LYS A 27 3.73 -19.30 12.86
CA LYS A 27 3.50 -20.63 12.31
C LYS A 27 2.35 -20.66 11.30
N ASP A 28 1.33 -19.85 11.53
CA ASP A 28 0.13 -19.81 10.67
C ASP A 28 0.30 -18.88 9.47
N GLN A 29 1.38 -18.10 9.41
CA GLN A 29 1.72 -17.25 8.27
C GLN A 29 2.12 -18.06 7.03
N PRO A 30 1.88 -17.51 5.82
CA PRO A 30 2.31 -18.15 4.58
C PRO A 30 3.83 -18.34 4.52
N LYS A 31 4.25 -19.53 4.09
CA LYS A 31 5.67 -19.87 3.95
C LYS A 31 6.38 -18.92 2.99
N GLY A 32 7.52 -18.36 3.42
CA GLY A 32 8.30 -17.38 2.67
C GLY A 32 7.91 -15.92 2.93
N PHE A 33 6.81 -15.67 3.66
CA PHE A 33 6.33 -14.35 4.04
C PHE A 33 6.10 -14.21 5.55
N GLU A 34 6.68 -15.13 6.34
CA GLU A 34 6.61 -15.08 7.79
C GLU A 34 7.22 -13.76 8.31
N ASN A 35 6.56 -13.15 9.28
CA ASN A 35 6.86 -11.83 9.88
C ASN A 35 6.65 -10.62 8.95
N ILE A 36 6.20 -10.83 7.70
CA ILE A 36 5.89 -9.75 6.74
C ILE A 36 4.38 -9.55 6.64
N THR A 37 3.63 -10.65 6.56
CA THR A 37 2.16 -10.63 6.40
C THR A 37 1.47 -11.01 7.69
N HIS A 38 0.36 -10.35 8.05
CA HIS A 38 -0.49 -10.79 9.15
C HIS A 38 -1.56 -11.77 8.66
N GLY A 39 -1.86 -12.79 9.47
CA GLY A 39 -2.93 -13.76 9.19
C GLY A 39 -2.48 -14.97 8.37
N ALA A 40 -3.44 -15.87 8.16
CA ALA A 40 -3.22 -17.10 7.42
C ALA A 40 -3.03 -16.82 5.92
N GLY A 41 -2.17 -17.62 5.31
CA GLY A 41 -1.96 -17.60 3.87
C GLY A 41 -3.15 -18.17 3.07
N PRO A 42 -3.05 -18.19 1.74
CA PRO A 42 -4.04 -18.82 0.87
C PRO A 42 -4.24 -20.29 1.27
N SER A 43 -5.51 -20.71 1.37
CA SER A 43 -5.90 -22.01 1.92
C SER A 43 -5.89 -23.14 0.89
N GLY A 44 -5.98 -22.80 -0.41
CA GLY A 44 -5.92 -23.75 -1.51
C GLY A 44 -5.48 -23.14 -2.83
N ASP A 45 -5.29 -23.97 -3.86
CA ASP A 45 -4.74 -23.57 -5.16
C ASP A 45 -5.57 -22.47 -5.85
N PHE A 46 -6.89 -22.49 -5.67
CA PHE A 46 -7.77 -21.49 -6.26
C PHE A 46 -7.54 -20.09 -5.67
N ASP A 47 -7.21 -20.00 -4.38
CA ASP A 47 -6.90 -18.73 -3.72
C ASP A 47 -5.64 -18.10 -4.35
N TYR A 48 -4.65 -18.91 -4.71
CA TYR A 48 -3.45 -18.45 -5.43
C TYR A 48 -3.79 -17.92 -6.82
N ILE A 49 -4.70 -18.56 -7.56
CA ILE A 49 -5.15 -18.08 -8.87
C ILE A 49 -5.79 -16.69 -8.74
N ILE A 50 -6.67 -16.51 -7.75
CA ILE A 50 -7.34 -15.23 -7.50
C ILE A 50 -6.29 -14.17 -7.16
N ILE A 51 -5.38 -14.44 -6.23
CA ILE A 51 -4.35 -13.49 -5.80
C ILE A 51 -3.45 -13.08 -6.97
N TRP A 52 -2.99 -14.02 -7.78
CA TRP A 52 -2.17 -13.70 -8.95
C TRP A 52 -2.93 -12.88 -9.99
N SER A 53 -4.21 -13.18 -10.21
CA SER A 53 -5.05 -12.38 -11.10
C SER A 53 -5.20 -10.94 -10.60
N ALA A 54 -5.41 -10.76 -9.28
CA ALA A 54 -5.50 -9.46 -8.65
C ALA A 54 -4.19 -8.67 -8.76
N ILE A 55 -3.04 -9.31 -8.50
CA ILE A 55 -1.71 -8.69 -8.66
C ILE A 55 -1.53 -8.14 -10.07
N ILE A 56 -1.91 -8.91 -11.10
CA ILE A 56 -1.82 -8.48 -12.50
C ILE A 56 -2.72 -7.27 -12.75
N ILE A 57 -4.00 -7.33 -12.35
CA ILE A 57 -4.96 -6.25 -12.57
C ILE A 57 -4.52 -4.96 -11.86
N VAL A 58 -4.10 -5.06 -10.61
CA VAL A 58 -3.61 -3.93 -9.81
C VAL A 58 -2.32 -3.37 -10.41
N GLY A 59 -1.40 -4.22 -10.84
CA GLY A 59 -0.18 -3.80 -11.52
C GLY A 59 -0.45 -2.99 -12.79
N PHE A 60 -1.38 -3.46 -13.63
CA PHE A 60 -1.80 -2.73 -14.82
C PHE A 60 -2.48 -1.41 -14.49
N THR A 61 -3.42 -1.39 -13.54
CA THR A 61 -4.12 -0.16 -13.15
C THR A 61 -3.17 0.86 -12.54
N LEU A 62 -2.24 0.44 -11.68
CA LEU A 62 -1.21 1.32 -11.12
C LEU A 62 -0.30 1.87 -12.22
N PHE A 63 0.17 1.02 -13.14
CA PHE A 63 1.00 1.45 -14.27
C PHE A 63 0.29 2.53 -15.11
N TYR A 64 -0.96 2.30 -15.50
CA TYR A 64 -1.71 3.26 -16.32
C TYR A 64 -2.07 4.52 -15.55
N SER A 65 -2.39 4.40 -14.26
CA SER A 65 -2.60 5.55 -13.38
C SER A 65 -1.36 6.46 -13.37
N ALA A 66 -0.19 5.90 -13.05
CA ALA A 66 1.07 6.65 -13.06
C ALA A 66 1.40 7.23 -14.45
N LYS A 67 1.25 6.42 -15.51
CA LYS A 67 1.52 6.84 -16.89
C LYS A 67 0.69 8.07 -17.28
N TYR A 68 -0.59 8.09 -16.95
CA TYR A 68 -1.49 9.20 -17.33
C TYR A 68 -1.39 10.41 -16.40
N LEU A 69 -0.90 10.23 -15.17
CA LEU A 69 -0.55 11.34 -14.29
C LEU A 69 0.76 12.04 -14.72
N ILE A 70 1.80 11.26 -15.06
CA ILE A 70 3.11 11.81 -15.44
C ILE A 70 3.09 12.39 -16.84
N LYS A 71 2.53 11.65 -17.81
CA LYS A 71 2.43 12.08 -19.20
C LYS A 71 1.00 11.90 -19.69
N PRO A 72 0.08 12.78 -19.27
CA PRO A 72 -1.24 12.82 -19.86
C PRO A 72 -1.04 13.08 -21.36
N LYS A 73 -1.54 12.17 -22.22
CA LYS A 73 -1.54 12.36 -23.68
C LYS A 73 -2.56 13.44 -24.12
N GLU A 74 -2.82 14.41 -23.24
CA GLU A 74 -3.72 15.51 -23.44
C GLU A 74 -2.94 16.68 -24.02
N THR A 75 -3.30 17.10 -25.23
CA THR A 75 -2.63 18.18 -25.94
C THR A 75 -3.37 19.51 -25.80
N ASN A 76 -4.64 19.48 -25.37
CA ASN A 76 -5.40 20.70 -25.16
C ASN A 76 -4.99 21.37 -23.83
N PRO A 77 -4.39 22.58 -23.87
CA PRO A 77 -3.99 23.30 -22.66
C PRO A 77 -5.16 23.59 -21.72
N ASP A 78 -6.37 23.82 -22.24
CA ASP A 78 -7.56 24.21 -21.45
C ASP A 78 -8.34 23.00 -20.89
N HIS A 79 -7.81 21.78 -21.01
CA HIS A 79 -8.47 20.58 -20.52
C HIS A 79 -8.46 20.55 -18.97
N ILE A 80 -9.54 20.04 -18.34
CA ILE A 80 -9.71 19.92 -16.88
C ILE A 80 -8.50 19.25 -16.17
N LYS A 81 -7.80 18.35 -16.87
CA LYS A 81 -6.60 17.65 -16.37
C LYS A 81 -5.38 18.57 -16.16
N ASN A 82 -5.37 19.76 -16.74
CA ASN A 82 -4.28 20.74 -16.62
C ASN A 82 -4.56 21.84 -15.59
N ILE A 83 -5.73 21.85 -14.94
CA ILE A 83 -6.13 22.91 -13.98
C ILE A 83 -5.05 23.12 -12.91
N VAL A 84 -4.51 22.04 -12.35
CA VAL A 84 -3.52 22.10 -11.26
C VAL A 84 -2.07 22.30 -11.74
N ARG A 85 -1.79 22.27 -13.04
CA ARG A 85 -0.41 22.27 -13.56
C ARG A 85 0.31 23.62 -13.40
N ASN A 86 -0.45 24.71 -13.24
CA ASN A 86 0.08 26.08 -13.17
C ASN A 86 -0.25 26.79 -11.84
N GLU A 87 -0.81 26.10 -10.84
CA GLU A 87 -1.28 26.75 -9.59
C GLU A 87 -0.20 26.93 -8.52
N GLY A 88 1.05 26.51 -8.76
CA GLY A 88 2.19 26.87 -7.92
C GLY A 88 2.01 26.53 -6.44
N PHE A 89 2.07 25.24 -6.11
CA PHE A 89 2.30 24.77 -4.74
C PHE A 89 3.79 24.50 -4.52
#